data_AF-A0A1H9KHQ4-F1
#
_entry.id   AF-A0A1H9KHQ4-F1
#
_cell.length_a   1.000
_cell.length_b   1.000
_cell.length_c   1.000
_cell.angle_alpha   90.00
_cell.angle_beta   90.00
_cell.angle_gamma   90.00
#
_symmetry.space_group_name_H-M   'P 1'
#
loop_
_entity.id
_entity.type
_entity.pdbx_description
1 polymer ?
#
loop_
_entity_poly.entity_id
_entity_poly.type
_entity_poly.pdbx_seq_one_letter_code
_entity_poly.pdbx_strand_id
1 'polypeptide(L)'
;MPSPFMKKNVKKLWGYDMPEYIKETKEEIFKFLTKQKTEEIRPLFELMSIFLISNADLNIIYEGELDEYLEMIEESIGKAVVFSLAENISEEELLLYKEIREIESLRKNVPKKNMVELMSKVLSNDVFFEAICICSLFRGELLEQFFQNMGCENRYRLLSEDEIFKKRREYCQLIYGYAKGVTNLYGVVHVSELLEIILRFEKQFYYDPYESRKGSVYEDTLYYNPYYLCPETLITIIDRGRPDINATLDGLILHGCFVEEYMNESRRFYEHMDANKDNSNAAFEDFFNNLADGSYRRLFAVAKEKEKYVPSVSQLFKFADDEYFGTSKSTEEVKQYLVDHFSKELENTAKRESETTEELLDDIIYSLQKEYARRDVNWDDVKLQDHVYYCFELLRINGIDFDMEEADEFIEVLFRFLNSQRTWFNHGHSAEEMFDLCHSNPFSAPVTIAPDSTEMALLLSKNREEIERRGFKIDFDATADEVPVFPEKGGKVIPFTTATRKVYPKDPCPCGSGKMYKDCCGKS
;
A
#
# COMPACT_ATOMS: atom_id res chain seq x y z
N MET A 1 3.74 -28.31 34.99
CA MET A 1 3.03 -27.89 36.23
C MET A 1 4.04 -27.58 37.32
N PRO A 2 4.02 -26.40 37.98
CA PRO A 2 4.88 -26.16 39.13
C PRO A 2 4.34 -26.86 40.39
N SER A 3 5.24 -27.19 41.32
CA SER A 3 4.91 -28.05 42.47
C SER A 3 3.96 -27.38 43.48
N PRO A 4 3.15 -28.17 44.23
CA PRO A 4 2.26 -27.66 45.29
C PRO A 4 2.95 -26.86 46.39
N PHE A 5 4.28 -26.97 46.52
CA PHE A 5 5.06 -26.28 47.54
C PHE A 5 5.20 -24.77 47.26
N MET A 6 5.15 -24.36 45.98
CA MET A 6 5.20 -22.94 45.59
C MET A 6 3.88 -22.20 45.85
N LYS A 7 2.72 -22.86 45.68
CA LYS A 7 1.38 -22.26 45.90
C LYS A 7 1.14 -21.82 47.35
N LYS A 8 1.77 -22.47 48.33
CA LYS A 8 1.50 -22.21 49.76
C LYS A 8 2.25 -20.99 50.32
N ASN A 9 3.31 -20.52 49.66
CA ASN A 9 4.16 -19.45 50.21
C ASN A 9 3.88 -18.05 49.62
N VAL A 10 3.22 -17.93 48.46
CA VAL A 10 2.96 -16.63 47.80
C VAL A 10 1.84 -15.82 48.50
N LYS A 11 0.75 -16.47 48.91
CA LYS A 11 -0.36 -15.85 49.68
C LYS A 11 0.10 -15.24 51.00
N LYS A 12 1.18 -15.79 51.57
CA LYS A 12 1.76 -15.36 52.85
C LYS A 12 2.69 -14.14 52.70
N LEU A 13 3.15 -13.83 51.49
CA LEU A 13 4.09 -12.74 51.20
C LEU A 13 3.40 -11.47 50.67
N TRP A 14 2.29 -11.59 49.91
CA TRP A 14 1.76 -10.45 49.13
C TRP A 14 0.28 -10.09 49.38
N GLY A 15 -0.46 -10.84 50.20
CA GLY A 15 -1.77 -10.40 50.72
C GLY A 15 -2.95 -10.37 49.74
N TYR A 16 -2.78 -10.82 48.48
CA TYR A 16 -3.89 -11.04 47.54
C TYR A 16 -3.68 -12.35 46.76
N ASP A 17 -4.78 -12.96 46.29
CA ASP A 17 -4.73 -14.09 45.35
C ASP A 17 -4.49 -13.51 43.94
N MET A 18 -3.39 -13.90 43.28
CA MET A 18 -3.22 -13.67 41.84
C MET A 18 -4.35 -14.42 41.11
N PRO A 19 -5.04 -13.83 40.11
CA PRO A 19 -5.94 -14.60 39.28
C PRO A 19 -5.12 -15.67 38.53
N GLU A 20 -5.31 -16.95 38.88
CA GLU A 20 -4.91 -18.06 38.00
C GLU A 20 -5.91 -18.04 36.84
N TYR A 21 -5.62 -17.30 35.77
CA TYR A 21 -6.37 -17.45 34.52
C TYR A 21 -6.22 -18.91 34.07
N ILE A 22 -7.33 -19.61 33.88
CA ILE A 22 -7.34 -20.98 33.37
C ILE A 22 -7.70 -20.88 31.89
N LYS A 23 -6.89 -21.47 31.01
CA LYS A 23 -7.21 -21.57 29.57
C LYS A 23 -8.60 -22.21 29.43
N GLU A 24 -9.49 -21.56 28.70
CA GLU A 24 -10.81 -22.12 28.43
C GLU A 24 -10.66 -23.50 27.77
N THR A 25 -11.57 -24.42 28.02
CA THR A 25 -11.60 -25.73 27.37
C THR A 25 -12.36 -25.65 26.05
N LYS A 26 -12.18 -26.63 25.17
CA LYS A 26 -12.98 -26.76 23.94
C LYS A 26 -14.48 -26.78 24.26
N GLU A 27 -14.88 -27.47 25.31
CA GLU A 27 -16.27 -27.57 25.76
C GLU A 27 -16.81 -26.22 26.25
N GLU A 28 -16.01 -25.42 26.95
CA GLU A 28 -16.39 -24.08 27.41
C GLU A 28 -16.57 -23.11 26.24
N ILE A 29 -15.62 -23.10 25.30
CA ILE A 29 -15.72 -22.30 24.06
C ILE A 29 -16.95 -22.73 23.27
N PHE A 30 -17.16 -24.03 23.06
CA PHE A 30 -18.33 -24.55 22.36
C PHE A 30 -19.65 -24.10 23.01
N LYS A 31 -19.74 -24.20 24.35
CA LYS A 31 -20.91 -23.74 25.11
C LYS A 31 -21.12 -22.24 25.00
N PHE A 32 -20.06 -21.44 25.00
CA PHE A 32 -20.13 -20.00 24.83
C PHE A 32 -20.67 -19.64 23.44
N LEU A 33 -20.02 -20.14 22.39
CA LEU A 33 -20.38 -19.87 21.00
C LEU A 33 -21.80 -20.37 20.64
N THR A 34 -22.25 -21.49 21.21
CA THR A 34 -23.61 -22.01 20.97
C THR A 34 -24.71 -21.01 21.36
N LYS A 35 -24.47 -20.19 22.39
CA LYS A 35 -25.44 -19.20 22.90
C LYS A 35 -25.58 -17.97 22.01
N GLN A 36 -24.57 -17.66 21.20
CA GLN A 36 -24.54 -16.48 20.32
C GLN A 36 -25.50 -16.66 19.13
N LYS A 37 -25.97 -15.57 18.51
CA LYS A 37 -26.81 -15.65 17.31
C LYS A 37 -25.97 -16.01 16.08
N THR A 38 -26.59 -16.57 15.05
CA THR A 38 -25.88 -16.91 13.79
C THR A 38 -25.25 -15.68 13.13
N GLU A 39 -25.96 -14.54 13.18
CA GLU A 39 -25.51 -13.25 12.65
C GLU A 39 -24.28 -12.71 13.38
N GLU A 40 -24.08 -13.07 14.65
CA GLU A 40 -22.92 -12.69 15.46
C GLU A 40 -21.73 -13.66 15.24
N ILE A 41 -22.00 -14.96 15.08
CA ILE A 41 -20.97 -15.99 14.92
C ILE A 41 -20.32 -15.94 13.53
N ARG A 42 -21.10 -15.68 12.48
CA ARG A 42 -20.61 -15.77 11.10
C ARG A 42 -19.43 -14.83 10.83
N PRO A 43 -19.48 -13.53 11.17
CA PRO A 43 -18.33 -12.65 10.99
C PRO A 43 -17.11 -13.07 11.81
N LEU A 44 -17.32 -13.59 13.03
CA LEU A 44 -16.24 -14.10 13.88
C LEU A 44 -15.56 -15.34 13.27
N PHE A 45 -16.36 -16.26 12.69
CA PHE A 45 -15.85 -17.43 11.99
C PHE A 45 -15.06 -17.04 10.73
N GLU A 46 -15.56 -16.10 9.94
CA GLU A 46 -14.89 -15.60 8.74
C GLU A 46 -13.56 -14.92 9.10
N LEU A 47 -13.55 -14.02 10.09
CA LEU A 47 -12.30 -13.37 10.55
C LEU A 47 -11.29 -14.37 11.13
N MET A 48 -11.75 -15.32 11.96
CA MET A 48 -10.90 -16.38 12.51
C MET A 48 -10.29 -17.21 11.38
N SER A 49 -11.08 -17.59 10.38
CA SER A 49 -10.64 -18.39 9.25
C SER A 49 -9.62 -17.64 8.41
N ILE A 50 -9.89 -16.36 8.08
CA ILE A 50 -8.95 -15.48 7.38
C ILE A 50 -7.62 -15.43 8.16
N PHE A 51 -7.62 -15.03 9.44
CA PHE A 51 -6.38 -14.92 10.20
C PHE A 51 -5.60 -16.23 10.33
N LEU A 52 -6.29 -17.37 10.41
CA LEU A 52 -5.64 -18.67 10.46
C LEU A 52 -4.95 -18.99 9.12
N ILE A 53 -5.65 -18.83 7.99
CA ILE A 53 -5.08 -19.11 6.66
C ILE A 53 -4.03 -18.09 6.25
N SER A 54 -4.00 -16.92 6.87
CA SER A 54 -2.96 -15.90 6.68
C SER A 54 -1.59 -16.28 7.25
N ASN A 55 -1.51 -17.32 8.05
CA ASN A 55 -0.28 -17.68 8.73
C ASN A 55 0.71 -18.33 7.76
N ALA A 56 1.81 -17.63 7.46
CA ALA A 56 2.84 -18.08 6.53
C ALA A 56 3.46 -19.44 6.94
N ASP A 57 3.76 -19.61 8.23
CA ASP A 57 4.33 -20.86 8.75
C ASP A 57 3.41 -22.07 8.45
N LEU A 58 2.10 -21.93 8.72
CA LEU A 58 1.12 -23.00 8.46
C LEU A 58 0.90 -23.27 6.97
N ASN A 59 0.93 -22.23 6.13
CA ASN A 59 0.74 -22.37 4.69
C ASN A 59 1.82 -23.24 4.05
N ILE A 60 3.08 -22.97 4.39
CA ILE A 60 4.22 -23.69 3.82
C ILE A 60 4.16 -25.18 4.20
N ILE A 61 3.83 -25.47 5.47
CA ILE A 61 3.67 -26.86 5.93
C ILE A 61 2.52 -27.54 5.18
N TYR A 62 1.40 -26.83 4.97
CA TYR A 62 0.21 -27.40 4.34
C TYR A 62 0.37 -27.69 2.84
N GLU A 63 1.04 -26.81 2.10
CA GLU A 63 1.16 -26.95 0.63
C GLU A 63 2.02 -28.17 0.23
N GLY A 64 2.72 -28.79 1.18
CA GLY A 64 3.60 -29.93 0.91
C GLY A 64 4.85 -29.55 0.10
N GLU A 65 5.01 -28.25 -0.14
CA GLU A 65 6.12 -27.62 -0.84
C GLU A 65 7.21 -27.19 0.15
N LEU A 66 7.17 -27.62 1.42
CA LEU A 66 8.14 -27.21 2.44
C LEU A 66 9.58 -27.45 1.96
N ASP A 67 9.87 -28.61 1.36
CA ASP A 67 11.20 -28.92 0.85
C ASP A 67 11.60 -27.99 -0.31
N GLU A 68 10.73 -27.81 -1.31
CA GLU A 68 10.96 -26.91 -2.46
C GLU A 68 11.13 -25.45 -2.02
N TYR A 69 10.31 -25.02 -1.06
CA TYR A 69 10.34 -23.68 -0.51
C TYR A 69 11.59 -23.43 0.34
N LEU A 70 12.02 -24.43 1.12
CA LEU A 70 13.30 -24.37 1.82
C LEU A 70 14.46 -24.30 0.85
N GLU A 71 14.47 -25.08 -0.22
CA GLU A 71 15.49 -24.99 -1.29
C GLU A 71 15.55 -23.57 -1.86
N MET A 72 14.41 -22.95 -2.17
CA MET A 72 14.36 -21.55 -2.64
C MET A 72 14.92 -20.55 -1.61
N ILE A 73 14.59 -20.70 -0.34
CA ILE A 73 15.14 -19.85 0.73
C ILE A 73 16.66 -20.05 0.82
N GLU A 74 17.12 -21.30 0.84
CA GLU A 74 18.54 -21.67 0.93
C GLU A 74 19.35 -21.11 -0.23
N GLU A 75 18.80 -21.11 -1.44
CA GLU A 75 19.38 -20.47 -2.62
C GLU A 75 19.47 -18.95 -2.45
N SER A 76 18.40 -18.30 -2.00
CA SER A 76 18.33 -16.85 -1.78
C SER A 76 19.29 -16.37 -0.68
N ILE A 77 19.45 -17.12 0.41
CA ILE A 77 20.30 -16.74 1.55
C ILE A 77 21.72 -17.35 1.47
N GLY A 78 21.92 -18.33 0.60
CA GLY A 78 23.19 -19.03 0.37
C GLY A 78 23.62 -19.98 1.50
N LYS A 79 22.69 -20.50 2.29
CA LYS A 79 22.97 -21.33 3.47
C LYS A 79 21.81 -22.26 3.79
N ALA A 80 22.12 -23.42 4.37
CA ALA A 80 21.13 -24.40 4.79
C ALA A 80 20.22 -23.91 5.93
N VAL A 81 18.99 -24.41 5.92
CA VAL A 81 17.87 -23.97 6.74
C VAL A 81 17.15 -25.20 7.34
N VAL A 82 16.60 -25.08 8.56
CA VAL A 82 15.89 -26.18 9.25
C VAL A 82 14.60 -25.67 9.85
N PHE A 83 13.44 -26.09 9.34
CA PHE A 83 12.13 -25.60 9.80
C PHE A 83 11.43 -26.58 10.76
N SER A 84 11.66 -26.42 12.07
CA SER A 84 11.23 -27.37 13.10
C SER A 84 9.72 -27.43 13.36
N LEU A 85 8.95 -26.42 12.93
CA LEU A 85 7.52 -26.35 13.23
C LEU A 85 6.74 -27.49 12.56
N ALA A 86 7.17 -27.97 11.39
CA ALA A 86 6.53 -29.07 10.68
C ALA A 86 6.45 -30.37 11.50
N GLU A 87 7.46 -30.62 12.35
CA GLU A 87 7.49 -31.79 13.23
C GLU A 87 6.50 -31.71 14.41
N ASN A 88 5.97 -30.51 14.67
CA ASN A 88 5.11 -30.21 15.83
C ASN A 88 3.63 -30.10 15.47
N ILE A 89 3.26 -30.26 14.19
CA ILE A 89 1.87 -30.27 13.74
C ILE A 89 1.43 -31.70 13.44
N SER A 90 0.37 -32.14 14.10
CA SER A 90 -0.25 -33.46 13.91
C SER A 90 -1.06 -33.56 12.62
N GLU A 91 -1.27 -34.79 12.14
CA GLU A 91 -2.14 -35.08 10.99
C GLU A 91 -3.58 -34.56 11.20
N GLU A 92 -4.10 -34.62 12.43
CA GLU A 92 -5.42 -34.11 12.78
C GLU A 92 -5.51 -32.58 12.66
N GLU A 93 -4.46 -31.87 13.07
CA GLU A 93 -4.36 -30.42 12.92
C GLU A 93 -4.28 -30.03 11.44
N LEU A 94 -3.45 -30.71 10.64
CA LEU A 94 -3.36 -30.48 9.20
C LEU A 94 -4.70 -30.69 8.50
N LEU A 95 -5.46 -31.72 8.88
CA LEU A 95 -6.78 -31.98 8.32
C LEU A 95 -7.78 -30.88 8.70
N LEU A 96 -7.72 -30.37 9.93
CA LEU A 96 -8.55 -29.26 10.38
C LEU A 96 -8.21 -27.96 9.62
N TYR A 97 -6.93 -27.66 9.46
CA TYR A 97 -6.47 -26.50 8.68
C TYR A 97 -6.94 -26.59 7.23
N LYS A 98 -6.84 -27.77 6.61
CA LYS A 98 -7.37 -28.07 5.27
C LYS A 98 -8.86 -27.77 5.16
N GLU A 99 -9.65 -28.24 6.13
CA GLU A 99 -11.09 -28.03 6.14
C GLU A 99 -11.44 -26.54 6.16
N ILE A 100 -10.76 -25.74 7.01
CA ILE A 100 -10.95 -24.28 7.07
C ILE A 100 -10.55 -23.61 5.75
N ARG A 101 -9.41 -23.97 5.16
CA ARG A 101 -8.95 -23.41 3.88
C ARG A 101 -9.90 -23.73 2.72
N GLU A 102 -10.42 -24.95 2.66
CA GLU A 102 -11.43 -25.32 1.66
C GLU A 102 -12.76 -24.59 1.85
N ILE A 103 -13.14 -24.28 3.08
CA ILE A 103 -14.34 -23.49 3.38
C ILE A 103 -14.17 -22.06 2.86
N GLU A 104 -13.03 -21.42 3.17
CA GLU A 104 -12.73 -20.04 2.74
C GLU A 104 -12.59 -19.94 1.21
N SER A 105 -11.76 -20.80 0.60
CA SER A 105 -11.51 -20.76 -0.85
C SER A 105 -12.76 -20.97 -1.69
N LEU A 106 -13.64 -21.90 -1.30
CA LEU A 106 -14.88 -22.20 -2.03
C LEU A 106 -16.07 -21.35 -1.54
N ARG A 107 -15.86 -20.42 -0.61
CA ARG A 107 -16.91 -19.62 0.05
C ARG A 107 -18.11 -20.50 0.47
N LYS A 108 -17.82 -21.68 1.05
CA LYS A 108 -18.84 -22.68 1.41
C LYS A 108 -19.80 -22.07 2.44
N ASN A 109 -21.11 -22.23 2.22
CA ASN A 109 -22.08 -21.83 3.25
C ASN A 109 -22.08 -22.87 4.38
N VAL A 110 -21.52 -22.49 5.53
CA VAL A 110 -21.42 -23.36 6.70
C VAL A 110 -22.60 -23.10 7.66
N PRO A 111 -23.35 -24.14 8.06
CA PRO A 111 -24.39 -24.00 9.09
C PRO A 111 -23.81 -23.59 10.45
N LYS A 112 -24.57 -22.85 11.27
CA LYS A 112 -24.14 -22.38 12.61
C LYS A 112 -23.52 -23.50 13.46
N LYS A 113 -24.15 -24.67 13.50
CA LYS A 113 -23.65 -25.80 14.32
C LYS A 113 -22.22 -26.19 13.92
N ASN A 114 -21.95 -26.26 12.62
CA ASN A 114 -20.64 -26.63 12.09
C ASN A 114 -19.61 -25.51 12.33
N MET A 115 -20.00 -24.24 12.16
CA MET A 115 -19.14 -23.10 12.51
C MET A 115 -18.70 -23.19 13.97
N VAL A 116 -19.64 -23.36 14.91
CA VAL A 116 -19.36 -23.47 16.34
C VAL A 116 -18.42 -24.65 16.64
N GLU A 117 -18.64 -25.80 16.00
CA GLU A 117 -17.78 -26.97 16.19
C GLU A 117 -16.35 -26.69 15.70
N LEU A 118 -16.19 -26.14 14.50
CA LEU A 118 -14.89 -25.81 13.91
C LEU A 118 -14.16 -24.75 14.73
N MET A 119 -14.84 -23.65 15.08
CA MET A 119 -14.29 -22.60 15.94
C MET A 119 -13.82 -23.18 17.28
N SER A 120 -14.61 -24.05 17.90
CA SER A 120 -14.23 -24.66 19.18
C SER A 120 -12.95 -25.49 19.06
N LYS A 121 -12.76 -26.22 17.95
CA LYS A 121 -11.55 -27.00 17.69
C LYS A 121 -10.35 -26.07 17.49
N VAL A 122 -10.48 -25.11 16.58
CA VAL A 122 -9.43 -24.14 16.22
C VAL A 122 -8.99 -23.30 17.42
N LEU A 123 -9.94 -22.63 18.09
CA LEU A 123 -9.65 -21.75 19.23
C LEU A 123 -9.15 -22.52 20.47
N SER A 124 -9.41 -23.83 20.53
CA SER A 124 -8.89 -24.68 21.59
C SER A 124 -7.48 -25.21 21.36
N ASN A 125 -6.99 -25.11 20.13
CA ASN A 125 -5.67 -25.57 19.75
C ASN A 125 -4.64 -24.46 20.00
N ASP A 126 -3.56 -24.77 20.72
CA ASP A 126 -2.58 -23.75 21.09
C ASP A 126 -1.83 -23.18 19.88
N VAL A 127 -1.47 -24.00 18.89
CA VAL A 127 -0.77 -23.58 17.66
C VAL A 127 -1.66 -22.69 16.81
N PHE A 128 -2.90 -23.10 16.56
CA PHE A 128 -3.83 -22.32 15.75
C PHE A 128 -4.32 -21.05 16.44
N PHE A 129 -4.53 -21.10 17.76
CA PHE A 129 -4.88 -19.91 18.52
C PHE A 129 -3.76 -18.87 18.48
N GLU A 130 -2.50 -19.29 18.63
CA GLU A 130 -1.34 -18.41 18.48
C GLU A 130 -1.21 -17.86 17.07
N ALA A 131 -1.39 -18.70 16.04
CA ALA A 131 -1.36 -18.29 14.63
C ALA A 131 -2.39 -17.18 14.33
N ILE A 132 -3.63 -17.32 14.81
CA ILE A 132 -4.67 -16.31 14.70
C ILE A 132 -4.26 -15.02 15.41
N CYS A 133 -3.68 -15.12 16.61
CA CYS A 133 -3.21 -13.95 17.37
C CYS A 133 -2.10 -13.19 16.63
N ILE A 134 -1.13 -13.87 16.05
CA ILE A 134 -0.02 -13.28 15.28
C ILE A 134 -0.57 -12.55 14.04
N CYS A 135 -1.45 -13.21 13.28
CA CYS A 135 -1.96 -12.69 12.01
C CYS A 135 -3.13 -11.70 12.17
N SER A 136 -3.64 -11.50 13.38
CA SER A 136 -4.72 -10.54 13.64
C SER A 136 -4.36 -9.09 13.29
N LEU A 137 -5.36 -8.33 12.81
CA LEU A 137 -5.28 -6.88 12.57
C LEU A 137 -5.39 -6.04 13.84
N PHE A 138 -5.99 -6.59 14.88
CA PHE A 138 -6.25 -5.86 16.12
C PHE A 138 -5.02 -5.74 17.01
N ARG A 139 -4.97 -4.68 17.82
CA ARG A 139 -3.92 -4.39 18.80
C ARG A 139 -4.54 -4.03 20.15
N GLY A 140 -3.79 -4.27 21.23
CA GLY A 140 -4.20 -3.90 22.59
C GLY A 140 -5.59 -4.42 22.96
N GLU A 141 -6.42 -3.53 23.49
CA GLU A 141 -7.78 -3.83 23.97
C GLU A 141 -8.71 -4.39 22.90
N LEU A 142 -8.57 -3.96 21.63
CA LEU A 142 -9.41 -4.48 20.53
C LEU A 142 -9.18 -5.97 20.29
N LEU A 143 -7.94 -6.45 20.45
CA LEU A 143 -7.66 -7.88 20.29
C LEU A 143 -8.20 -8.69 21.48
N GLU A 144 -8.12 -8.13 22.69
CA GLU A 144 -8.71 -8.75 23.88
C GLU A 144 -10.24 -8.86 23.74
N GLN A 145 -10.90 -7.79 23.31
CA GLN A 145 -12.34 -7.77 23.01
C GLN A 145 -12.71 -8.77 21.91
N PHE A 146 -11.89 -8.89 20.85
CA PHE A 146 -12.11 -9.87 19.79
C PHE A 146 -12.15 -11.30 20.33
N PHE A 147 -11.21 -11.67 21.21
CA PHE A 147 -11.21 -13.00 21.83
C PHE A 147 -12.25 -13.16 22.94
N GLN A 148 -12.62 -12.09 23.64
CA GLN A 148 -13.74 -12.08 24.57
C GLN A 148 -15.05 -12.44 23.85
N ASN A 149 -15.27 -11.89 22.66
CA ASN A 149 -16.43 -12.20 21.81
C ASN A 149 -16.46 -13.65 21.28
N MET A 150 -15.34 -14.37 21.38
CA MET A 150 -15.23 -15.80 21.07
C MET A 150 -15.12 -16.69 22.30
N GLY A 151 -15.20 -16.13 23.52
CA GLY A 151 -15.08 -16.87 24.77
C GLY A 151 -13.68 -17.40 25.04
N CYS A 152 -12.64 -16.69 24.59
CA CYS A 152 -11.23 -17.07 24.68
C CYS A 152 -10.36 -15.98 25.33
N GLU A 153 -10.97 -15.16 26.19
CA GLU A 153 -10.31 -14.02 26.82
C GLU A 153 -9.12 -14.44 27.70
N ASN A 154 -9.29 -15.49 28.51
CA ASN A 154 -8.23 -15.95 29.42
C ASN A 154 -7.10 -16.63 28.66
N ARG A 155 -7.41 -17.37 27.60
CA ARG A 155 -6.42 -17.87 26.64
C ARG A 155 -5.55 -16.75 26.08
N TYR A 156 -6.16 -15.68 25.59
CA TYR A 156 -5.41 -14.54 25.06
C TYR A 156 -4.55 -13.88 26.13
N ARG A 157 -5.09 -13.64 27.34
CA ARG A 157 -4.31 -13.09 28.46
C ARG A 157 -3.07 -13.91 28.77
N LEU A 158 -3.21 -15.22 28.91
CA LEU A 158 -2.09 -16.13 29.15
C LEU A 158 -1.04 -16.11 28.03
N LEU A 159 -1.49 -16.16 26.77
CA LEU A 159 -0.58 -16.08 25.62
C LEU A 159 0.11 -14.72 25.55
N SER A 160 -0.59 -13.63 25.88
CA SER A 160 -0.05 -12.28 25.87
C SER A 160 1.04 -12.05 26.91
N GLU A 161 1.17 -12.92 27.90
CA GLU A 161 2.28 -12.93 28.86
C GLU A 161 3.51 -13.68 28.34
N ASP A 162 3.38 -14.53 27.31
CA ASP A 162 4.46 -15.34 26.75
C ASP A 162 5.47 -14.50 25.95
N GLU A 163 6.74 -14.62 26.31
CA GLU A 163 7.82 -13.82 25.73
C GLU A 163 8.17 -14.22 24.28
N ILE A 164 7.97 -15.49 23.91
CA ILE A 164 8.23 -15.95 22.53
C ILE A 164 7.11 -15.41 21.62
N PHE A 165 5.86 -15.53 22.04
CA PHE A 165 4.71 -14.97 21.34
C PHE A 165 4.85 -13.46 21.10
N LYS A 166 5.19 -12.69 22.16
CA LYS A 166 5.41 -11.23 22.04
C LYS A 166 6.43 -10.92 20.95
N LYS A 167 7.58 -11.61 20.97
CA LYS A 167 8.65 -11.44 19.99
C LYS A 167 8.22 -11.79 18.56
N ARG A 168 7.48 -12.90 18.38
CA ARG A 168 6.95 -13.30 17.06
C ARG A 168 5.98 -12.24 16.51
N ARG A 169 5.09 -11.77 17.37
CA ARG A 169 4.10 -10.76 17.01
C ARG A 169 4.75 -9.41 16.70
N GLU A 170 5.72 -8.97 17.51
CA GLU A 170 6.50 -7.76 17.24
C GLU A 170 7.24 -7.84 15.91
N TYR A 171 7.87 -8.98 15.61
CA TYR A 171 8.56 -9.19 14.34
C TYR A 171 7.61 -9.13 13.13
N CYS A 172 6.47 -9.82 13.21
CA CYS A 172 5.44 -9.76 12.18
C CYS A 172 4.91 -8.32 11.98
N GLN A 173 4.67 -7.59 13.08
CA GLN A 173 4.21 -6.20 13.03
C GLN A 173 5.26 -5.24 12.47
N LEU A 174 6.54 -5.52 12.72
CA LEU A 174 7.66 -4.75 12.17
C LEU A 174 7.70 -4.87 10.65
N ILE A 175 7.68 -6.10 10.11
CA ILE A 175 7.64 -6.34 8.65
C ILE A 175 6.43 -5.64 8.03
N TYR A 176 5.26 -5.79 8.65
CA TYR A 176 4.05 -5.14 8.15
C TYR A 176 4.14 -3.62 8.19
N GLY A 177 4.69 -3.04 9.26
CA GLY A 177 4.88 -1.59 9.36
C GLY A 177 5.81 -1.05 8.27
N TYR A 178 6.86 -1.79 7.92
CA TYR A 178 7.70 -1.46 6.77
C TYR A 178 6.92 -1.56 5.46
N ALA A 179 6.24 -2.67 5.20
CA ALA A 179 5.44 -2.87 3.99
C ALA A 179 4.40 -1.74 3.82
N LYS A 180 3.64 -1.44 4.88
CA LYS A 180 2.61 -0.41 4.88
C LYS A 180 3.20 0.99 4.66
N GLY A 181 4.28 1.31 5.36
CA GLY A 181 4.97 2.59 5.21
C GLY A 181 5.51 2.81 3.79
N VAL A 182 6.09 1.78 3.17
CA VAL A 182 6.59 1.91 1.79
C VAL A 182 5.46 1.98 0.77
N THR A 183 4.38 1.20 0.92
CA THR A 183 3.25 1.28 0.00
C THR A 183 2.48 2.59 0.14
N ASN A 184 2.40 3.17 1.34
CA ASN A 184 1.80 4.49 1.54
C ASN A 184 2.66 5.62 0.97
N LEU A 185 3.99 5.47 0.98
CA LEU A 185 4.92 6.47 0.49
C LEU A 185 5.16 6.41 -1.03
N TYR A 186 5.23 5.20 -1.61
CA TYR A 186 5.56 5.00 -3.02
C TYR A 186 4.41 4.44 -3.86
N GLY A 187 3.33 3.95 -3.24
CA GLY A 187 2.22 3.26 -3.90
C GLY A 187 2.54 1.81 -4.25
N VAL A 188 3.66 1.61 -4.96
CA VAL A 188 4.13 0.32 -5.45
C VAL A 188 5.63 0.22 -5.28
N VAL A 189 6.13 -0.91 -4.80
CA VAL A 189 7.56 -1.23 -4.74
C VAL A 189 7.81 -2.67 -5.15
N HIS A 190 9.01 -2.97 -5.63
CA HIS A 190 9.44 -4.36 -5.75
C HIS A 190 9.82 -4.91 -4.36
N VAL A 191 9.56 -6.20 -4.13
CA VAL A 191 9.87 -6.89 -2.86
C VAL A 191 11.34 -6.74 -2.46
N SER A 192 12.25 -6.77 -3.43
CA SER A 192 13.69 -6.59 -3.18
C SER A 192 14.00 -5.19 -2.62
N GLU A 193 13.25 -4.16 -3.03
CA GLU A 193 13.42 -2.81 -2.50
C GLU A 193 12.90 -2.70 -1.07
N LEU A 194 11.79 -3.37 -0.75
CA LEU A 194 11.30 -3.47 0.62
C LEU A 194 12.31 -4.22 1.49
N LEU A 195 12.86 -5.34 1.00
CA LEU A 195 13.89 -6.09 1.71
C LEU A 195 15.14 -5.24 1.96
N GLU A 196 15.61 -4.49 0.97
CA GLU A 196 16.75 -3.57 1.12
C GLU A 196 16.48 -2.52 2.22
N ILE A 197 15.28 -1.93 2.22
CA ILE A 197 14.86 -0.96 3.24
C ILE A 197 14.87 -1.60 4.64
N ILE A 198 14.25 -2.78 4.79
CA ILE A 198 14.21 -3.51 6.06
C ILE A 198 15.64 -3.77 6.54
N LEU A 199 16.50 -4.37 5.71
CA LEU A 199 17.86 -4.73 6.10
C LEU A 199 18.75 -3.51 6.37
N ARG A 200 18.53 -2.39 5.66
CA ARG A 200 19.24 -1.14 5.91
C ARG A 200 18.99 -0.60 7.31
N PHE A 201 17.76 -0.74 7.80
CA PHE A 201 17.33 -0.22 9.10
C PHE A 201 17.51 -1.24 10.23
N GLU A 202 17.21 -2.50 9.97
CA GLU A 202 17.35 -3.62 10.89
C GLU A 202 18.71 -4.31 10.74
N LYS A 203 19.80 -3.54 10.84
CA LYS A 203 21.17 -4.06 10.63
C LYS A 203 21.53 -5.25 11.53
N GLN A 204 20.85 -5.40 12.66
CA GLN A 204 20.97 -6.55 13.54
C GLN A 204 20.65 -7.88 12.84
N PHE A 205 19.80 -7.87 11.81
CA PHE A 205 19.45 -9.07 11.05
C PHE A 205 20.64 -9.71 10.31
N TYR A 206 21.69 -8.94 10.02
CA TYR A 206 22.92 -9.46 9.39
C TYR A 206 23.80 -10.30 10.32
N TYR A 207 23.76 -10.05 11.62
CA TYR A 207 24.69 -10.62 12.60
C TYR A 207 23.89 -11.49 13.55
N ASP A 208 23.77 -12.80 13.26
CA ASP A 208 23.00 -13.81 14.01
C ASP A 208 22.10 -13.16 15.08
N PRO A 209 20.93 -12.64 14.67
CA PRO A 209 20.29 -11.53 15.35
C PRO A 209 19.88 -11.87 16.79
N TYR A 210 19.87 -13.16 17.16
CA TYR A 210 19.20 -13.64 18.35
C TYR A 210 19.83 -14.88 19.00
N GLU A 211 21.16 -14.95 19.19
CA GLU A 211 21.78 -15.98 20.07
C GLU A 211 21.09 -16.11 21.44
N SER A 212 20.46 -15.03 21.92
CA SER A 212 19.68 -14.94 23.16
C SER A 212 18.29 -15.62 23.15
N ARG A 213 17.88 -16.26 22.05
CA ARG A 213 16.51 -16.75 21.82
C ARG A 213 16.38 -18.26 21.57
N LYS A 214 17.45 -19.03 21.80
CA LYS A 214 17.52 -20.49 21.56
C LYS A 214 16.64 -21.32 22.52
N GLY A 215 16.02 -22.38 22.01
CA GLY A 215 15.36 -23.45 22.79
C GLY A 215 13.83 -23.51 22.68
N SER A 216 13.22 -22.82 21.71
CA SER A 216 11.78 -22.90 21.42
C SER A 216 11.53 -23.68 20.14
N VAL A 217 10.42 -24.43 20.06
CA VAL A 217 9.97 -25.07 18.80
C VAL A 217 9.68 -24.07 17.67
N TYR A 218 9.54 -22.78 18.02
CA TYR A 218 9.33 -21.69 17.06
C TYR A 218 10.62 -20.95 16.69
N GLU A 219 11.79 -21.38 17.19
CA GLU A 219 13.05 -20.68 16.97
C GLU A 219 13.43 -20.59 15.48
N ASP A 220 12.95 -21.54 14.68
CA ASP A 220 13.21 -21.63 13.25
C ASP A 220 11.97 -21.36 12.39
N THR A 221 11.06 -20.50 12.85
CA THR A 221 9.88 -20.09 12.08
C THR A 221 10.07 -18.77 11.34
N LEU A 222 9.29 -18.55 10.27
CA LEU A 222 9.34 -17.31 9.48
C LEU A 222 8.97 -16.10 10.34
N TYR A 223 8.02 -16.24 11.26
CA TYR A 223 7.60 -15.15 12.15
C TYR A 223 8.55 -14.91 13.34
N TYR A 224 9.68 -15.61 13.43
CA TYR A 224 10.61 -15.44 14.55
C TYR A 224 12.05 -15.21 14.10
N ASN A 225 12.46 -15.86 13.02
CA ASN A 225 13.85 -15.90 12.60
C ASN A 225 14.07 -15.09 11.31
N PRO A 226 14.63 -13.87 11.41
CA PRO A 226 14.90 -13.02 10.24
C PRO A 226 15.97 -13.60 9.30
N TYR A 227 16.64 -14.68 9.68
CA TYR A 227 17.50 -15.41 8.77
C TYR A 227 16.75 -16.00 7.56
N TYR A 228 15.47 -16.30 7.75
CA TYR A 228 14.59 -16.75 6.68
C TYR A 228 14.10 -15.59 5.80
N LEU A 229 14.40 -14.33 6.15
CA LEU A 229 13.87 -13.17 5.45
C LEU A 229 14.57 -12.99 4.10
N CYS A 230 13.87 -13.35 3.04
CA CYS A 230 14.26 -13.22 1.64
C CYS A 230 13.03 -12.73 0.84
N PRO A 231 13.16 -12.41 -0.46
CA PRO A 231 12.02 -11.98 -1.27
C PRO A 231 10.83 -12.93 -1.20
N GLU A 232 11.08 -14.24 -1.26
CA GLU A 232 10.06 -15.29 -1.28
C GLU A 232 9.25 -15.31 0.02
N THR A 233 9.93 -15.35 1.18
CA THR A 233 9.28 -15.36 2.50
C THR A 233 8.62 -14.04 2.83
N LEU A 234 9.19 -12.93 2.38
CA LEU A 234 8.60 -11.62 2.58
C LEU A 234 7.27 -11.49 1.82
N ILE A 235 7.19 -11.98 0.58
CA ILE A 235 5.91 -12.06 -0.15
C ILE A 235 4.92 -12.93 0.63
N THR A 236 5.31 -14.13 1.05
CA THR A 236 4.40 -15.05 1.77
C THR A 236 3.89 -14.45 3.09
N ILE A 237 4.73 -13.69 3.80
CA ILE A 237 4.33 -12.98 5.04
C ILE A 237 3.34 -11.84 4.75
N ILE A 238 3.48 -11.13 3.62
CA ILE A 238 2.67 -9.95 3.27
C ILE A 238 1.36 -10.32 2.59
N ASP A 239 1.41 -11.18 1.57
CA ASP A 239 0.36 -11.39 0.56
C ASP A 239 -0.96 -11.94 1.14
N ARG A 240 -0.89 -12.85 2.12
CA ARG A 240 -2.02 -13.75 2.41
C ARG A 240 -2.87 -13.37 3.61
N GLY A 241 -2.77 -12.16 4.16
CA GLY A 241 -3.50 -11.88 5.40
C GLY A 241 -3.92 -10.48 5.73
N ARG A 242 -3.75 -9.52 4.82
CA ARG A 242 -4.03 -8.12 5.09
C ARG A 242 -4.73 -7.51 3.88
N PRO A 243 -5.93 -6.94 4.00
CA PRO A 243 -6.62 -6.35 2.86
C PRO A 243 -5.94 -5.09 2.32
N ASP A 244 -5.05 -4.49 3.12
CA ASP A 244 -4.50 -3.15 2.84
C ASP A 244 -3.21 -3.16 2.01
N ILE A 245 -2.62 -4.34 1.79
CA ILE A 245 -1.40 -4.55 1.00
C ILE A 245 -1.55 -5.84 0.21
N ASN A 246 -1.23 -5.82 -1.08
CA ASN A 246 -1.27 -7.01 -1.94
C ASN A 246 0.13 -7.29 -2.50
N ALA A 247 0.44 -8.55 -2.79
CA ALA A 247 1.65 -8.91 -3.51
C ALA A 247 1.31 -9.62 -4.83
N THR A 248 1.94 -9.18 -5.90
CA THR A 248 1.89 -9.85 -7.20
C THR A 248 2.88 -11.01 -7.24
N LEU A 249 2.63 -12.00 -8.11
CA LEU A 249 3.48 -13.17 -8.24
C LEU A 249 4.88 -12.83 -8.77
N ASP A 250 5.04 -11.73 -9.50
CA ASP A 250 6.33 -11.22 -9.99
C ASP A 250 7.01 -10.25 -9.00
N GLY A 251 6.48 -10.15 -7.77
CA GLY A 251 7.18 -9.51 -6.65
C GLY A 251 6.92 -8.01 -6.46
N LEU A 252 5.90 -7.43 -7.09
CA LEU A 252 5.42 -6.09 -6.72
C LEU A 252 4.55 -6.16 -5.45
N ILE A 253 4.85 -5.30 -4.48
CA ILE A 253 4.05 -5.05 -3.28
C ILE A 253 3.28 -3.75 -3.50
N LEU A 254 1.95 -3.84 -3.38
CA LEU A 254 1.00 -2.82 -3.81
C LEU A 254 0.19 -2.29 -2.63
N HIS A 255 -0.07 -0.99 -2.63
CA HIS A 255 -1.07 -0.39 -1.76
C HIS A 255 -2.48 -0.98 -2.04
N GLY A 256 -3.28 -1.17 -1.01
CA GLY A 256 -4.62 -1.78 -1.08
C GLY A 256 -5.64 -1.07 -1.98
N CYS A 257 -5.39 0.18 -2.38
CA CYS A 257 -6.23 0.88 -3.36
C CYS A 257 -6.23 0.21 -4.75
N PHE A 258 -5.19 -0.55 -5.08
CA PHE A 258 -5.07 -1.28 -6.35
C PHE A 258 -5.75 -2.65 -6.31
N VAL A 259 -6.47 -3.01 -5.24
CA VAL A 259 -7.02 -4.36 -5.05
C VAL A 259 -7.90 -4.83 -6.20
N GLU A 260 -8.72 -3.96 -6.80
CA GLU A 260 -9.58 -4.36 -7.93
C GLU A 260 -8.76 -4.71 -9.17
N GLU A 261 -7.73 -3.90 -9.47
CA GLU A 261 -6.85 -4.14 -10.60
C GLU A 261 -5.96 -5.36 -10.39
N TYR A 262 -5.41 -5.50 -9.19
CA TYR A 262 -4.67 -6.69 -8.75
C TYR A 262 -5.51 -7.96 -8.91
N MET A 263 -6.77 -7.97 -8.43
CA MET A 263 -7.67 -9.11 -8.58
C MET A 263 -7.99 -9.42 -10.04
N ASN A 264 -8.05 -8.39 -10.90
CA ASN A 264 -8.24 -8.58 -12.33
C ASN A 264 -7.00 -9.17 -13.02
N GLU A 265 -5.80 -8.71 -12.67
CA GLU A 265 -4.55 -9.31 -13.13
C GLU A 265 -4.43 -10.77 -12.70
N SER A 266 -4.65 -11.06 -11.41
CA SER A 266 -4.63 -12.42 -10.86
C SER A 266 -5.61 -13.35 -11.59
N ARG A 267 -6.82 -12.87 -11.92
CA ARG A 267 -7.78 -13.64 -12.72
C ARG A 267 -7.26 -13.94 -14.12
N ARG A 268 -6.69 -12.94 -14.80
CA ARG A 268 -6.10 -13.11 -16.15
C ARG A 268 -4.91 -14.07 -16.12
N PHE A 269 -4.13 -14.07 -15.05
CA PHE A 269 -3.06 -15.03 -14.83
C PHE A 269 -3.61 -16.45 -14.79
N TYR A 270 -4.58 -16.74 -13.91
CA TYR A 270 -5.16 -18.09 -13.84
C TYR A 270 -5.82 -18.52 -15.16
N GLU A 271 -6.52 -17.61 -15.85
CA GLU A 271 -7.09 -17.87 -17.18
C GLU A 271 -6.01 -18.20 -18.23
N HIS A 272 -4.86 -17.52 -18.19
CA HIS A 272 -3.72 -17.79 -19.06
C HIS A 272 -3.09 -19.17 -18.78
N MET A 273 -2.88 -19.49 -17.49
CA MET A 273 -2.32 -20.79 -17.08
C MET A 273 -3.25 -21.95 -17.47
N ASP A 274 -4.56 -21.81 -17.23
CA ASP A 274 -5.55 -22.82 -17.59
C ASP A 274 -5.65 -23.02 -19.11
N ALA A 275 -5.56 -21.94 -19.89
CA ALA A 275 -5.59 -22.00 -21.34
C ALA A 275 -4.38 -22.72 -21.94
N ASN A 276 -3.19 -22.45 -21.38
CA ASN A 276 -1.93 -23.03 -21.86
C ASN A 276 -1.66 -24.44 -21.29
N LYS A 277 -2.29 -24.80 -20.17
CA LYS A 277 -2.00 -26.03 -19.40
C LYS A 277 -0.51 -26.20 -19.09
N ASP A 278 0.17 -25.08 -18.93
CA ASP A 278 1.61 -25.01 -18.73
C ASP A 278 1.88 -24.18 -17.47
N ASN A 279 2.40 -24.86 -16.44
CA ASN A 279 2.78 -24.26 -15.17
C ASN A 279 4.30 -24.05 -15.06
N SER A 280 5.03 -24.03 -16.18
CA SER A 280 6.47 -23.80 -16.20
C SER A 280 6.80 -22.31 -16.05
N ASN A 281 7.99 -22.02 -15.50
CA ASN A 281 8.50 -20.64 -15.37
C ASN A 281 8.49 -19.86 -16.70
N ALA A 282 8.63 -20.54 -17.84
CA ALA A 282 8.55 -19.89 -19.15
C ALA A 282 7.15 -19.34 -19.45
N ALA A 283 6.08 -20.03 -19.05
CA ALA A 283 4.71 -19.55 -19.18
C ALA A 283 4.44 -18.36 -18.23
N PHE A 284 5.00 -18.40 -17.01
CA PHE A 284 4.95 -17.25 -16.10
C PHE A 284 5.63 -16.03 -16.72
N GLU A 285 6.86 -16.18 -17.23
CA GLU A 285 7.59 -15.10 -17.90
C GLU A 285 6.84 -14.57 -19.13
N ASP A 286 6.25 -15.45 -19.96
CA ASP A 286 5.45 -15.02 -21.11
C ASP A 286 4.26 -14.15 -20.70
N PHE A 287 3.52 -14.54 -19.65
CA PHE A 287 2.40 -13.75 -19.16
C PHE A 287 2.83 -12.35 -18.72
N PHE A 288 3.85 -12.25 -17.86
CA PHE A 288 4.29 -10.95 -17.33
C PHE A 288 4.98 -10.08 -18.38
N ASN A 289 5.67 -10.66 -19.36
CA ASN A 289 6.27 -9.92 -20.47
C ASN A 289 5.23 -9.34 -21.45
N ASN A 290 4.05 -9.97 -21.56
CA ASN A 290 2.97 -9.52 -22.43
C ASN A 290 1.83 -8.84 -21.68
N LEU A 291 2.02 -8.57 -20.38
CA LEU A 291 0.98 -8.00 -19.56
C LEU A 291 0.69 -6.56 -20.02
N ALA A 292 -0.59 -6.25 -20.22
CA ALA A 292 -1.00 -4.88 -20.46
C ALA A 292 -0.62 -4.00 -19.26
N ASP A 293 -0.20 -2.77 -19.52
CA ASP A 293 0.17 -1.84 -18.45
C ASP A 293 -1.06 -1.55 -17.58
N GLY A 294 -1.14 -2.15 -16.39
CA GLY A 294 -2.08 -1.74 -15.36
C GLY A 294 -1.67 -0.40 -14.73
N SER A 295 -2.57 0.29 -14.02
CA SER A 295 -2.30 1.58 -13.39
C SER A 295 -1.14 1.51 -12.40
N TYR A 296 -1.07 0.46 -11.57
CA TYR A 296 0.06 0.28 -10.64
C TYR A 296 1.36 -0.11 -11.36
N ARG A 297 1.29 -0.81 -12.50
CA ARG A 297 2.48 -1.16 -13.30
C ARG A 297 3.04 0.05 -14.03
N ARG A 298 2.18 0.92 -14.59
CA ARG A 298 2.58 2.22 -15.14
C ARG A 298 3.21 3.10 -14.06
N LEU A 299 2.57 3.19 -12.90
CA LEU A 299 3.11 3.95 -11.76
C LEU A 299 4.50 3.46 -11.40
N PHE A 300 4.69 2.15 -11.22
CA PHE A 300 5.99 1.57 -10.91
C PHE A 300 7.03 1.87 -11.99
N ALA A 301 6.68 1.68 -13.28
CA ALA A 301 7.58 1.95 -14.40
C ALA A 301 8.04 3.42 -14.44
N VAL A 302 7.11 4.37 -14.27
CA VAL A 302 7.43 5.80 -14.33
C VAL A 302 8.17 6.28 -13.08
N ALA A 303 7.74 5.85 -11.89
CA ALA A 303 8.39 6.26 -10.63
C ALA A 303 9.83 5.74 -10.55
N LYS A 304 10.09 4.53 -11.05
CA LYS A 304 11.43 3.91 -11.05
C LYS A 304 12.44 4.66 -11.93
N GLU A 305 12.01 5.47 -12.92
CA GLU A 305 12.91 6.34 -13.68
C GLU A 305 13.43 7.54 -12.87
N LYS A 306 12.82 7.83 -11.71
CA LYS A 306 13.17 8.97 -10.85
C LYS A 306 13.97 8.53 -9.63
N GLU A 307 14.76 9.47 -9.09
CA GLU A 307 15.45 9.28 -7.82
C GLU A 307 14.43 8.99 -6.69
N LYS A 308 14.74 7.97 -5.89
CA LYS A 308 13.86 7.49 -4.82
C LYS A 308 14.06 8.33 -3.57
N TYR A 309 12.96 8.81 -2.97
CA TYR A 309 13.03 9.43 -1.65
C TYR A 309 13.39 8.38 -0.61
N VAL A 310 14.40 8.63 0.24
CA VAL A 310 14.77 7.69 1.30
C VAL A 310 14.46 8.31 2.67
N PRO A 311 13.36 7.91 3.35
CA PRO A 311 13.02 8.42 4.67
C PRO A 311 13.95 7.90 5.76
N SER A 312 13.91 8.52 6.94
CA SER A 312 14.41 7.87 8.16
C SER A 312 13.45 6.78 8.64
N VAL A 313 13.92 5.87 9.52
CA VAL A 313 13.06 4.83 10.13
C VAL A 313 11.84 5.44 10.79
N SER A 314 12.04 6.45 11.63
CA SER A 314 10.95 7.09 12.37
C SER A 314 9.95 7.78 11.43
N GLN A 315 10.39 8.31 10.30
CA GLN A 315 9.51 8.89 9.31
C GLN A 315 8.74 7.82 8.54
N LEU A 316 9.38 6.70 8.17
CA LEU A 316 8.72 5.60 7.46
C LEU A 316 7.58 4.98 8.28
N PHE A 317 7.78 4.80 9.59
CA PHE A 317 6.73 4.31 10.48
C PHE A 317 5.58 5.30 10.69
N LYS A 318 5.79 6.61 10.47
CA LYS A 318 4.67 7.56 10.39
C LYS A 318 3.82 7.31 9.16
N PHE A 319 4.44 7.04 8.01
CA PHE A 319 3.70 6.70 6.79
C PHE A 319 2.94 5.37 6.89
N ALA A 320 3.25 4.49 7.85
CA ALA A 320 2.46 3.28 8.09
C ALA A 320 1.05 3.59 8.63
N ASP A 321 0.83 4.80 9.14
CA ASP A 321 -0.49 5.32 9.48
C ASP A 321 -1.15 5.89 8.21
N ASP A 322 -2.33 5.37 7.86
CA ASP A 322 -3.09 5.80 6.68
C ASP A 322 -3.62 7.23 6.79
N GLU A 323 -3.74 7.73 8.02
CA GLU A 323 -4.21 9.09 8.31
C GLU A 323 -3.03 10.09 8.39
N TYR A 324 -1.79 9.60 8.33
CA TYR A 324 -0.63 10.47 8.40
C TYR A 324 -0.41 11.23 7.09
N PHE A 325 -0.53 12.55 7.20
CA PHE A 325 -0.03 13.50 6.22
C PHE A 325 1.03 14.40 6.86
N GLY A 326 2.08 14.74 6.11
CA GLY A 326 3.13 15.61 6.61
C GLY A 326 2.59 17.02 6.87
N THR A 327 2.88 17.59 8.03
CA THR A 327 2.71 19.03 8.26
C THR A 327 3.89 19.78 7.66
N SER A 328 3.58 20.75 6.81
CA SER A 328 4.57 21.60 6.15
C SER A 328 4.31 23.06 6.49
N LYS A 329 5.29 23.93 6.24
CA LYS A 329 5.07 25.38 6.32
C LYS A 329 3.89 25.81 5.45
N SER A 330 3.75 25.24 4.25
CA SER A 330 2.65 25.53 3.33
C SER A 330 1.28 25.09 3.88
N THR A 331 1.24 24.07 4.75
CA THR A 331 0.01 23.65 5.45
C THR A 331 -0.49 24.77 6.37
N GLU A 332 0.42 25.34 7.16
CA GLU A 332 0.10 26.48 8.03
C GLU A 332 -0.25 27.73 7.23
N GLU A 333 0.37 27.94 6.06
CA GLU A 333 0.02 29.05 5.17
C GLU A 333 -1.43 28.96 4.65
N VAL A 334 -1.90 27.75 4.28
CA VAL A 334 -3.31 27.54 3.89
C VAL A 334 -4.24 27.82 5.07
N LYS A 335 -3.97 27.25 6.25
CA LYS A 335 -4.78 27.50 7.45
C LYS A 335 -4.87 28.98 7.78
N GLN A 336 -3.73 29.67 7.81
CA GLN A 336 -3.66 31.10 8.12
C GLN A 336 -4.44 31.93 7.10
N TYR A 337 -4.31 31.63 5.81
CA TYR A 337 -5.07 32.32 4.77
C TYR A 337 -6.58 32.18 4.99
N LEU A 338 -7.05 30.96 5.26
CA LEU A 338 -8.47 30.70 5.51
C LEU A 338 -8.98 31.43 6.76
N VAL A 339 -8.19 31.48 7.83
CA VAL A 339 -8.54 32.23 9.04
C VAL A 339 -8.62 33.73 8.78
N ASP A 340 -7.64 34.29 8.05
CA ASP A 340 -7.56 35.73 7.81
C ASP A 340 -8.72 36.24 6.93
N HIS A 341 -9.17 35.44 5.97
CA HIS A 341 -10.19 35.85 4.99
C HIS A 341 -11.60 35.34 5.34
N PHE A 342 -11.73 34.18 5.99
CA PHE A 342 -13.00 33.48 6.19
C PHE A 342 -13.30 33.10 7.66
N SER A 343 -12.74 33.82 8.62
CA SER A 343 -12.91 33.54 10.07
C SER A 343 -14.38 33.35 10.51
N LYS A 344 -15.31 34.16 10.00
CA LYS A 344 -16.73 34.09 10.40
C LYS A 344 -17.42 32.86 9.84
N GLU A 345 -17.13 32.55 8.58
CA GLU A 345 -17.64 31.40 7.85
C GLU A 345 -17.17 30.12 8.54
N LEU A 346 -15.88 30.04 8.85
CA LEU A 346 -15.27 28.95 9.62
C LEU A 346 -15.93 28.78 11.00
N GLU A 347 -16.10 29.86 11.77
CA GLU A 347 -16.79 29.80 13.06
C GLU A 347 -18.24 29.30 12.96
N ASN A 348 -18.95 29.68 11.90
CA ASN A 348 -20.33 29.27 11.70
C ASN A 348 -20.43 27.79 11.33
N THR A 349 -19.54 27.31 10.44
CA THR A 349 -19.45 25.89 10.07
C THR A 349 -19.04 25.05 11.27
N ALA A 350 -18.01 25.44 12.02
CA ALA A 350 -17.56 24.71 13.22
C ALA A 350 -18.69 24.57 14.26
N LYS A 351 -19.46 25.65 14.51
CA LYS A 351 -20.66 25.59 15.37
C LYS A 351 -21.74 24.65 14.85
N ARG A 352 -21.91 24.53 13.53
CA ARG A 352 -22.89 23.64 12.89
C ARG A 352 -22.49 22.17 13.04
N GLU A 353 -21.22 21.86 12.83
CA GLU A 353 -20.68 20.49 12.93
C GLU A 353 -20.37 20.07 14.38
N SER A 354 -20.50 20.98 15.36
CA SER A 354 -20.20 20.76 16.78
C SER A 354 -18.71 20.51 17.07
N GLU A 355 -17.85 21.18 16.31
CA GLU A 355 -16.39 21.10 16.37
C GLU A 355 -15.78 22.48 16.67
N THR A 356 -14.50 22.51 17.02
CA THR A 356 -13.72 23.74 17.10
C THR A 356 -13.26 24.19 15.70
N THR A 357 -12.96 25.49 15.55
CA THR A 357 -12.41 26.01 14.29
C THR A 357 -11.10 25.33 13.89
N GLU A 358 -10.28 24.93 14.86
CA GLU A 358 -9.01 24.23 14.59
C GLU A 358 -9.26 22.81 14.06
N GLU A 359 -10.17 22.06 14.66
CA GLU A 359 -10.57 20.72 14.19
C GLU A 359 -11.13 20.78 12.76
N LEU A 360 -11.99 21.75 12.47
CA LEU A 360 -12.50 21.97 11.10
C LEU A 360 -11.37 22.27 10.10
N LEU A 361 -10.38 23.09 10.49
CA LEU A 361 -9.24 23.40 9.62
C LEU A 361 -8.37 22.16 9.39
N ASP A 362 -8.12 21.37 10.43
CA ASP A 362 -7.41 20.09 10.30
C ASP A 362 -8.15 19.14 9.35
N ASP A 363 -9.47 19.06 9.42
CA ASP A 363 -10.29 18.22 8.54
C ASP A 363 -10.29 18.70 7.08
N ILE A 364 -10.33 20.03 6.86
CA ILE A 364 -10.20 20.62 5.52
C ILE A 364 -8.82 20.27 4.95
N ILE A 365 -7.74 20.50 5.71
CA ILE A 365 -6.37 20.18 5.29
C ILE A 365 -6.23 18.70 4.99
N TYR A 366 -6.67 17.82 5.90
CA TYR A 366 -6.66 16.38 5.71
C TYR A 366 -7.38 15.98 4.41
N SER A 367 -8.56 16.56 4.16
CA SER A 367 -9.34 16.30 2.96
C SER A 367 -8.61 16.77 1.70
N LEU A 368 -8.00 17.95 1.71
CA LEU A 368 -7.17 18.45 0.60
C LEU A 368 -5.97 17.53 0.33
N GLN A 369 -5.26 17.11 1.37
CA GLN A 369 -4.10 16.22 1.24
C GLN A 369 -4.50 14.85 0.73
N LYS A 370 -5.58 14.27 1.25
CA LYS A 370 -6.14 12.99 0.82
C LYS A 370 -6.55 13.01 -0.65
N GLU A 371 -7.11 14.12 -1.09
CA GLU A 371 -7.61 14.30 -2.44
C GLU A 371 -6.49 14.54 -3.45
N TYR A 372 -5.47 15.31 -3.06
CA TYR A 372 -4.27 15.44 -3.87
C TYR A 372 -3.46 14.14 -3.90
N ALA A 373 -3.41 13.42 -2.78
CA ALA A 373 -2.77 12.11 -2.70
C ALA A 373 -3.65 10.99 -3.27
N ARG A 374 -4.77 11.29 -3.94
CA ARG A 374 -5.75 10.28 -4.40
C ARG A 374 -5.04 9.11 -5.05
N ARG A 375 -5.14 7.99 -4.33
CA ARG A 375 -4.39 6.75 -4.54
C ARG A 375 -5.06 5.85 -5.57
N ASP A 376 -6.27 6.20 -5.97
CA ASP A 376 -7.27 5.38 -6.67
C ASP A 376 -7.55 5.85 -8.11
N VAL A 377 -6.94 6.96 -8.56
CA VAL A 377 -7.16 7.50 -9.89
C VAL A 377 -5.96 7.26 -10.78
N ASN A 378 -6.22 6.84 -12.02
CA ASN A 378 -5.23 6.75 -13.06
C ASN A 378 -4.65 8.16 -13.30
N TRP A 379 -3.40 8.40 -12.89
CA TRP A 379 -2.76 9.71 -12.96
C TRP A 379 -2.70 10.29 -14.39
N ASP A 380 -2.77 9.44 -15.41
CA ASP A 380 -2.84 9.84 -16.81
C ASP A 380 -4.14 10.63 -17.14
N ASP A 381 -5.19 10.49 -16.33
CA ASP A 381 -6.52 11.06 -16.60
C ASP A 381 -6.86 12.29 -15.73
N VAL A 382 -6.10 12.57 -14.67
CA VAL A 382 -6.44 13.69 -13.75
C VAL A 382 -5.71 14.96 -14.16
N LYS A 383 -6.47 15.96 -14.60
CA LYS A 383 -5.90 17.27 -14.94
C LYS A 383 -5.74 18.09 -13.68
N LEU A 384 -4.71 18.94 -13.63
CA LEU A 384 -4.50 19.89 -12.54
C LEU A 384 -5.75 20.76 -12.27
N GLN A 385 -6.51 21.07 -13.32
CA GLN A 385 -7.78 21.79 -13.24
C GLN A 385 -8.83 21.06 -12.41
N ASP A 386 -8.88 19.73 -12.50
CA ASP A 386 -9.84 18.91 -11.75
C ASP A 386 -9.49 18.90 -10.25
N HIS A 387 -8.19 18.87 -9.91
CA HIS A 387 -7.74 19.01 -8.52
C HIS A 387 -8.09 20.38 -7.94
N VAL A 388 -7.83 21.46 -8.68
CA VAL A 388 -8.16 22.82 -8.24
C VAL A 388 -9.66 22.97 -8.06
N TYR A 389 -10.46 22.50 -9.03
CA TYR A 389 -11.92 22.50 -8.94
C TYR A 389 -12.42 21.76 -7.69
N TYR A 390 -11.88 20.57 -7.43
CA TYR A 390 -12.22 19.81 -6.23
C TYR A 390 -11.89 20.58 -4.95
N CYS A 391 -10.72 21.21 -4.87
CA CYS A 391 -10.31 21.99 -3.70
C CYS A 391 -11.33 23.11 -3.41
N PHE A 392 -11.77 23.84 -4.43
CA PHE A 392 -12.78 24.88 -4.26
C PHE A 392 -14.16 24.34 -3.90
N GLU A 393 -14.59 23.20 -4.47
CA GLU A 393 -15.85 22.57 -4.06
C GLU A 393 -15.81 22.07 -2.60
N LEU A 394 -14.68 21.52 -2.15
CA LEU A 394 -14.49 21.12 -0.75
C LEU A 394 -14.59 22.33 0.18
N LEU A 395 -13.93 23.44 -0.15
CA LEU A 395 -13.99 24.67 0.63
C LEU A 395 -15.43 25.22 0.67
N ARG A 396 -16.13 25.19 -0.48
CA ARG A 396 -17.53 25.59 -0.59
C ARG A 396 -18.48 24.77 0.28
N ILE A 397 -18.30 23.44 0.32
CA ILE A 397 -19.08 22.55 1.20
C ILE A 397 -18.89 22.94 2.68
N ASN A 398 -17.70 23.40 3.03
CA ASN A 398 -17.36 23.92 4.35
C ASN A 398 -17.75 25.40 4.58
N GLY A 399 -18.55 25.98 3.68
CA GLY A 399 -19.10 27.33 3.80
C GLY A 399 -18.16 28.45 3.36
N ILE A 400 -17.05 28.11 2.71
CA ILE A 400 -16.04 29.04 2.20
C ILE A 400 -16.28 29.23 0.70
N ASP A 401 -16.86 30.36 0.32
CA ASP A 401 -17.15 30.69 -1.07
C ASP A 401 -16.26 31.87 -1.47
N PHE A 402 -15.41 31.64 -2.48
CA PHE A 402 -14.45 32.63 -2.98
C PHE A 402 -15.10 33.45 -4.07
N ASP A 403 -14.86 34.76 -4.06
CA ASP A 403 -15.04 35.54 -5.29
C ASP A 403 -13.87 35.30 -6.28
N MET A 404 -13.97 35.86 -7.48
CA MET A 404 -12.95 35.63 -8.52
C MET A 404 -11.57 36.20 -8.17
N GLU A 405 -11.51 37.33 -7.46
CA GLU A 405 -10.23 37.97 -7.11
C GLU A 405 -9.57 37.21 -5.94
N GLU A 406 -10.36 36.82 -4.94
CA GLU A 406 -9.93 35.99 -3.81
C GLU A 406 -9.48 34.60 -4.28
N ALA A 407 -10.18 34.00 -5.25
CA ALA A 407 -9.82 32.71 -5.83
C ALA A 407 -8.45 32.76 -6.51
N ASP A 408 -8.18 33.80 -7.31
CA ASP A 408 -6.89 33.97 -8.00
C ASP A 408 -5.73 34.11 -6.99
N GLU A 409 -5.93 34.84 -5.89
CA GLU A 409 -4.93 34.97 -4.81
C GLU A 409 -4.69 33.64 -4.09
N PHE A 410 -5.77 32.94 -3.73
CA PHE A 410 -5.67 31.69 -3.00
C PHE A 410 -5.02 30.57 -3.81
N ILE A 411 -5.21 30.56 -5.14
CA ILE A 411 -4.57 29.58 -6.03
C ILE A 411 -3.05 29.53 -5.85
N GLU A 412 -2.39 30.67 -5.59
CA GLU A 412 -0.94 30.68 -5.34
C GLU A 412 -0.57 29.97 -4.03
N VAL A 413 -1.34 30.20 -2.96
CA VAL A 413 -1.18 29.53 -1.66
C VAL A 413 -1.43 28.04 -1.80
N LEU A 414 -2.51 27.69 -2.51
CA LEU A 414 -2.88 26.32 -2.80
C LEU A 414 -1.77 25.61 -3.59
N PHE A 415 -1.22 26.21 -4.64
CA PHE A 415 -0.13 25.58 -5.39
C PHE A 415 1.14 25.36 -4.57
N ARG A 416 1.52 26.29 -3.68
CA ARG A 416 2.64 26.05 -2.75
C ARG A 416 2.38 24.87 -1.83
N PHE A 417 1.13 24.72 -1.38
CA PHE A 417 0.72 23.59 -0.57
C PHE A 417 0.71 22.27 -1.36
N LEU A 418 0.14 22.22 -2.57
CA LEU A 418 0.11 21.03 -3.40
C LEU A 418 1.53 20.58 -3.78
N ASN A 419 2.40 21.51 -4.16
CA ASN A 419 3.78 21.20 -4.54
C ASN A 419 4.66 20.74 -3.38
N SER A 420 4.28 21.03 -2.12
CA SER A 420 4.96 20.51 -0.93
C SER A 420 4.50 19.12 -0.53
N GLN A 421 3.40 18.61 -1.10
CA GLN A 421 2.91 17.26 -0.84
C GLN A 421 3.73 16.22 -1.61
N ARG A 422 3.99 15.07 -0.95
CA ARG A 422 4.66 13.92 -1.56
C ARG A 422 3.69 13.16 -2.45
N THR A 423 4.19 12.66 -3.58
CA THR A 423 3.38 11.85 -4.51
C THR A 423 4.10 10.56 -4.88
N TRP A 424 3.32 9.54 -5.18
CA TRP A 424 3.83 8.25 -5.67
C TRP A 424 4.51 8.40 -7.02
N PHE A 425 3.95 9.24 -7.89
CA PHE A 425 4.51 9.57 -9.19
C PHE A 425 5.94 10.10 -9.10
N ASN A 426 6.26 10.87 -8.06
CA ASN A 426 7.60 11.39 -7.79
C ASN A 426 8.44 10.47 -6.89
N HIS A 427 8.12 9.17 -6.86
CA HIS A 427 8.87 8.17 -6.10
C HIS A 427 9.05 8.54 -4.62
N GLY A 428 7.99 9.13 -4.03
CA GLY A 428 7.94 9.56 -2.63
C GLY A 428 8.43 10.98 -2.37
N HIS A 429 8.90 11.71 -3.38
CA HIS A 429 9.25 13.14 -3.27
C HIS A 429 8.05 14.06 -3.43
N SER A 430 8.15 15.28 -2.90
CA SER A 430 7.28 16.39 -3.32
C SER A 430 7.77 17.01 -4.63
N ALA A 431 6.93 17.80 -5.30
CA ALA A 431 7.34 18.52 -6.51
C ALA A 431 8.44 19.54 -6.21
N GLU A 432 8.38 20.19 -5.05
CA GLU A 432 9.42 21.10 -4.54
C GLU A 432 10.76 20.38 -4.36
N GLU A 433 10.77 19.21 -3.71
CA GLU A 433 11.99 18.42 -3.53
C GLU A 433 12.57 17.92 -4.86
N MET A 434 11.71 17.49 -5.79
CA MET A 434 12.14 17.09 -7.13
C MET A 434 12.76 18.25 -7.89
N PHE A 435 12.22 19.46 -7.74
CA PHE A 435 12.77 20.66 -8.33
C PHE A 435 14.18 20.94 -7.77
N ASP A 436 14.36 20.87 -6.45
CA ASP A 436 15.66 21.07 -5.80
C ASP A 436 16.69 20.01 -6.20
N LEU A 437 16.28 18.75 -6.34
CA LEU A 437 17.13 17.67 -6.86
C LEU A 437 17.60 17.94 -8.29
N CYS A 438 16.69 18.39 -9.16
CA CYS A 438 17.03 18.79 -10.52
C CYS A 438 18.01 19.97 -10.56
N HIS A 439 17.87 20.93 -9.65
CA HIS A 439 18.78 22.08 -9.56
C HIS A 439 20.15 21.74 -8.98
N SER A 440 20.19 20.84 -8.00
CA SER A 440 21.43 20.39 -7.37
C SER A 440 22.19 19.36 -8.20
N ASN A 441 21.50 18.62 -9.07
CA ASN A 441 22.07 17.67 -10.01
C ASN A 441 21.40 17.76 -11.40
N PRO A 442 21.74 18.77 -12.22
CA PRO A 442 21.13 18.97 -13.55
C PRO A 442 21.44 17.85 -14.57
N PHE A 443 22.17 16.81 -14.16
CA PHE A 443 22.47 15.62 -14.95
C PHE A 443 21.67 14.37 -14.53
N SER A 444 20.81 14.43 -13.49
CA SER A 444 19.99 13.28 -13.05
C SER A 444 18.62 13.20 -13.73
N ALA A 445 18.09 14.31 -14.25
CA ALA A 445 16.89 14.31 -15.09
C ALA A 445 17.29 14.39 -16.58
N PRO A 446 16.74 13.56 -17.48
CA PRO A 446 16.97 13.73 -18.90
C PRO A 446 16.43 15.10 -19.33
N VAL A 447 17.32 15.97 -19.79
CA VAL A 447 16.93 17.30 -20.28
C VAL A 447 16.07 17.10 -21.53
N THR A 448 14.78 17.42 -21.42
CA THR A 448 13.84 17.37 -22.54
C THR A 448 13.87 18.69 -23.32
N ILE A 449 14.19 18.62 -24.60
CA ILE A 449 14.19 19.75 -25.53
C ILE A 449 12.85 19.77 -26.25
N ALA A 450 12.07 20.84 -26.09
CA ALA A 450 10.86 21.07 -26.86
C ALA A 450 11.07 22.17 -27.91
N PRO A 451 10.74 21.95 -29.19
CA PRO A 451 10.80 23.00 -30.20
C PRO A 451 9.71 24.04 -29.95
N ASP A 452 10.00 25.30 -30.25
CA ASP A 452 9.04 26.42 -30.14
C ASP A 452 8.61 26.99 -31.51
N SER A 453 9.11 26.39 -32.59
CA SER A 453 8.85 26.74 -33.99
C SER A 453 8.97 25.51 -34.89
N THR A 454 8.28 25.52 -36.03
CA THR A 454 8.40 24.51 -37.08
C THR A 454 9.85 24.39 -37.57
N GLU A 455 10.58 25.51 -37.65
CA GLU A 455 11.99 25.51 -38.05
C GLU A 455 12.88 24.78 -37.04
N MET A 456 12.68 25.02 -35.74
CA MET A 456 13.40 24.30 -34.68
C MET A 456 13.04 22.82 -34.66
N ALA A 457 11.77 22.46 -34.85
CA ALA A 457 11.33 21.06 -34.94
C ALA A 457 12.01 20.33 -36.13
N LEU A 458 12.17 21.01 -37.27
CA LEU A 458 12.88 20.46 -38.42
C LEU A 458 14.39 20.30 -38.18
N LEU A 459 15.01 21.20 -37.43
CA LEU A 459 16.43 21.09 -37.07
C LEU A 459 16.68 19.97 -36.06
N LEU A 460 15.82 19.85 -35.05
CA LEU A 460 15.89 18.81 -34.03
C LEU A 460 15.63 17.42 -34.61
N SER A 461 14.64 17.29 -35.50
CA SER A 461 14.33 16.00 -36.15
C SER A 461 15.48 15.48 -37.02
N LYS A 462 16.22 16.35 -37.69
CA LYS A 462 17.39 15.98 -38.51
C LYS A 462 18.54 15.38 -37.69
N ASN A 463 18.68 15.78 -36.43
CA ASN A 463 19.78 15.37 -35.55
C ASN A 463 19.33 14.54 -34.34
N ARG A 464 18.08 14.04 -34.36
CA ARG A 464 17.43 13.39 -33.23
C ARG A 464 18.27 12.27 -32.61
N GLU A 465 18.74 11.33 -33.43
CA GLU A 465 19.50 10.17 -32.97
C GLU A 465 20.83 10.56 -32.29
N GLU A 466 21.45 11.67 -32.67
CA GLU A 466 22.69 12.13 -32.03
C GLU A 466 22.39 12.86 -30.71
N ILE A 467 21.31 13.64 -30.67
CA ILE A 467 20.86 14.37 -29.48
C ILE A 467 20.40 13.38 -28.39
N GLU A 468 19.61 12.37 -28.76
CA GLU A 468 19.16 11.31 -27.85
C GLU A 468 20.34 10.45 -27.36
N ARG A 469 21.32 10.14 -28.22
CA ARG A 469 22.57 9.47 -27.80
C ARG A 469 23.40 10.27 -26.81
N ARG A 470 23.25 11.60 -26.78
CA ARG A 470 23.93 12.50 -25.83
C ARG A 470 23.13 12.73 -24.55
N GLY A 471 22.02 12.01 -24.35
CA GLY A 471 21.24 12.04 -23.11
C GLY A 471 20.12 13.08 -23.07
N PHE A 472 19.79 13.72 -24.19
CA PHE A 472 18.68 14.68 -24.28
C PHE A 472 17.46 14.01 -24.91
N LYS A 473 16.30 14.07 -24.25
CA LYS A 473 15.02 13.67 -24.87
C LYS A 473 14.49 14.83 -25.71
N ILE A 474 13.84 14.56 -26.85
CA ILE A 474 13.20 15.61 -27.65
C ILE A 474 11.70 15.35 -27.67
N ASP A 475 10.91 16.31 -27.19
CA ASP A 475 9.46 16.24 -27.21
C ASP A 475 8.92 17.24 -28.23
N PHE A 476 8.41 16.73 -29.35
CA PHE A 476 7.86 17.55 -30.45
C PHE A 476 6.42 18.00 -30.21
N ASP A 477 5.77 17.50 -29.16
CA ASP A 477 4.36 17.68 -28.84
C ASP A 477 4.17 18.64 -27.67
N ALA A 478 5.14 18.75 -26.76
CA ALA A 478 5.08 19.57 -25.55
C ALA A 478 4.63 21.04 -25.75
N THR A 479 4.86 21.64 -26.92
CA THR A 479 4.41 23.02 -27.21
C THR A 479 3.58 23.14 -28.50
N ALA A 480 3.30 22.03 -29.17
CA ALA A 480 2.64 22.02 -30.47
C ALA A 480 1.12 21.92 -30.32
N ASP A 481 0.38 22.75 -31.05
CA ASP A 481 -1.06 22.56 -31.27
C ASP A 481 -1.30 21.90 -32.63
N GLU A 482 -2.35 21.08 -32.74
CA GLU A 482 -2.79 20.55 -34.03
C GLU A 482 -3.86 21.44 -34.67
N VAL A 483 -3.56 21.97 -35.85
CA VAL A 483 -4.50 22.81 -36.62
C VAL A 483 -4.90 22.14 -37.94
N PRO A 484 -6.17 22.24 -38.35
CA PRO A 484 -6.63 21.70 -39.62
C PRO A 484 -5.97 22.41 -40.81
N VAL A 485 -5.57 21.64 -41.82
CA VAL A 485 -5.00 22.16 -43.07
C VAL A 485 -6.12 22.63 -43.99
N PHE A 486 -6.24 23.94 -44.18
CA PHE A 486 -7.11 24.53 -45.21
C PHE A 486 -6.32 24.67 -46.53
N PRO A 487 -6.74 24.04 -47.63
CA PRO A 487 -6.06 24.22 -48.91
C PRO A 487 -6.20 25.67 -49.40
N GLU A 488 -5.09 26.26 -49.84
CA GLU A 488 -5.05 27.63 -50.35
C GLU A 488 -5.93 27.84 -51.59
N LYS A 489 -6.50 29.04 -51.70
CA LYS A 489 -7.49 29.46 -52.71
C LYS A 489 -6.99 29.24 -54.15
N GLY A 490 -7.62 28.28 -54.82
CA GLY A 490 -7.46 28.01 -56.26
C GLY A 490 -8.70 27.41 -56.92
N GLY A 491 -9.90 27.93 -56.60
CA GLY A 491 -11.06 27.89 -57.50
C GLY A 491 -11.52 26.55 -58.08
N LYS A 492 -11.41 25.41 -57.37
CA LYS A 492 -12.15 24.16 -57.65
C LYS A 492 -12.37 23.39 -56.34
N VAL A 493 -13.61 22.97 -56.10
CA VAL A 493 -14.00 22.18 -54.92
C VAL A 493 -13.37 20.79 -55.03
N ILE A 494 -12.49 20.44 -54.09
CA ILE A 494 -11.90 19.12 -53.90
C ILE A 494 -12.46 18.58 -52.56
N PRO A 495 -12.69 17.27 -52.37
CA PRO A 495 -13.24 16.74 -51.13
C PRO A 495 -12.37 17.10 -49.91
N PHE A 496 -13.01 17.37 -48.77
CA PHE A 496 -12.35 17.60 -47.49
C PHE A 496 -11.44 16.42 -47.14
N THR A 497 -10.13 16.61 -47.18
CA THR A 497 -9.18 15.73 -46.51
C THR A 497 -8.90 16.29 -45.12
N THR A 498 -9.22 15.52 -44.08
CA THR A 498 -8.98 15.78 -42.66
C THR A 498 -7.50 15.65 -42.29
N ALA A 499 -6.62 16.41 -42.94
CA ALA A 499 -5.21 16.48 -42.56
C ALA A 499 -5.03 17.60 -41.52
N THR A 500 -4.49 17.28 -40.34
CA THR A 500 -4.02 18.24 -39.34
C THR A 500 -2.52 18.47 -39.52
N ARG A 501 -2.01 19.63 -39.09
CA ARG A 501 -0.57 19.92 -38.99
C ARG A 501 -0.25 20.51 -37.62
N LYS A 502 0.94 20.22 -37.11
CA LYS A 502 1.46 20.86 -35.90
C LYS A 502 1.77 22.35 -36.19
N VAL A 503 1.38 23.22 -35.27
CA VAL A 503 1.76 24.63 -35.23
C VAL A 503 2.39 24.92 -33.87
N TYR A 504 3.54 25.58 -33.88
CA TYR A 504 4.31 25.89 -32.68
C TYR A 504 4.14 27.37 -32.28
N PRO A 505 4.45 27.77 -31.03
CA PRO A 505 4.15 29.12 -30.51
C PRO A 505 4.70 30.28 -31.35
N LYS A 506 5.91 30.13 -31.93
CA LYS A 506 6.54 31.15 -32.77
C LYS A 506 6.19 31.06 -34.25
N ASP A 507 5.41 30.05 -34.66
CA ASP A 507 5.00 29.93 -36.06
C ASP A 507 4.01 31.04 -36.47
N PRO A 508 3.96 31.41 -37.76
CA PRO A 508 2.91 32.30 -38.25
C PRO A 508 1.52 31.72 -37.99
N CYS A 509 0.63 32.54 -37.44
CA CYS A 509 -0.72 32.11 -37.08
C CYS A 509 -1.53 31.67 -38.33
N PRO A 510 -2.13 30.46 -38.32
CA PRO A 510 -2.85 29.91 -39.48
C PRO A 510 -4.14 30.66 -39.84
N CYS A 511 -4.65 31.55 -38.97
CA CYS A 511 -5.81 32.39 -39.30
C CYS A 511 -5.49 33.54 -40.26
N GLY A 512 -4.22 33.71 -40.64
CA GLY A 512 -3.79 34.76 -41.58
C GLY A 512 -3.67 36.15 -40.97
N SER A 513 -3.63 36.27 -39.64
CA SER A 513 -3.53 37.55 -38.93
C SER A 513 -2.17 38.26 -39.07
N GLY A 514 -1.15 37.57 -39.61
CA GLY A 514 0.22 38.07 -39.71
C GLY A 514 0.99 38.13 -38.38
N LYS A 515 0.39 37.64 -37.27
CA LYS A 515 1.03 37.52 -35.94
C LYS A 515 1.60 36.12 -35.71
N MET A 516 2.48 35.96 -34.72
CA MET A 516 2.87 34.63 -34.23
C MET A 516 1.66 33.92 -33.61
N TYR A 517 1.67 32.60 -33.64
CA TYR A 517 0.56 31.77 -33.18
C TYR A 517 0.22 32.04 -31.71
N LYS A 518 1.24 32.09 -30.83
CA LYS A 518 1.09 32.46 -29.40
C LYS A 518 0.54 33.85 -29.13
N ASP A 519 0.61 34.76 -30.11
CA ASP A 519 0.12 36.14 -29.98
C ASP A 519 -1.28 36.31 -30.62
N CYS A 520 -1.87 35.21 -31.11
CA CYS A 520 -3.12 35.20 -31.84
C CYS A 520 -4.01 34.01 -31.45
N CYS A 521 -4.09 32.96 -32.29
CA CYS A 521 -5.01 31.84 -32.05
C CYS A 521 -4.54 30.88 -30.95
N GLY A 522 -3.25 30.89 -30.61
CA GLY A 522 -2.67 30.18 -29.48
C GLY A 522 -2.48 31.08 -28.26
N LYS A 523 -3.19 32.21 -28.16
CA LYS A 523 -3.33 32.93 -26.89
C LYS A 523 -4.35 32.17 -26.04
N SER A 524 -3.86 31.47 -25.02
CA SER A 524 -4.65 31.09 -23.85
C SER A 524 -5.01 32.33 -23.06
#